data_AF-A0A0F4LG07-F1
#
_entry.id   AF-A0A0F4LG07-F1
#
_cell.length_a   1.000
_cell.length_b   1.000
_cell.length_c   1.000
_cell.angle_alpha   90.00
_cell.angle_beta   90.00
_cell.angle_gamma   90.00
#
_symmetry.space_group_name_H-M   'P 1'
#
loop_
_entity.id
_entity.type
_entity.pdbx_description
1 polymer ?
#
loop_
_entity_poly.entity_id
_entity_poly.type
_entity_poly.pdbx_seq_one_letter_code
_entity_poly.pdbx_strand_id
1 'polypeptide(L)'
;MIEKRKSTGNSDIVQKKIHELITQIDEKPDSSENYLKLATFLIKEGSSDQATELLKKAKSLVTHPQDLDYDLAVCYYLQGEFKKALNILNQIPNDDLVLYQKALVFFKIGQKQKALAYALTIKQRDAKTWELIGDIWLSLGEINQAESSYKKIRKEQRTAKVNFMLGITSLTQNRLEAEKYFAKAKAQDPKVFAQEEQKYASALKLITNARKKK
;
A
#
# COMPACT_ATOMS: atom_id res chain seq x y z
N MET A 1 -11.19 -34.11 19.97
CA MET A 1 -10.88 -33.01 20.92
C MET A 1 -9.52 -32.37 20.59
N ILE A 2 -9.32 -31.77 19.41
CA ILE A 2 -8.08 -31.02 19.11
C ILE A 2 -8.42 -29.95 18.05
N GLU A 3 -8.75 -28.71 18.47
CA GLU A 3 -8.68 -27.54 17.57
C GLU A 3 -8.72 -26.15 18.24
N LYS A 4 -8.47 -26.03 19.56
CA LYS A 4 -8.48 -24.72 20.26
C LYS A 4 -7.12 -24.13 20.65
N ARG A 5 -5.98 -24.77 20.34
CA ARG A 5 -4.66 -24.36 20.88
C ARG A 5 -3.80 -23.43 20.00
N LYS A 6 -4.17 -23.13 18.75
CA LYS A 6 -3.38 -22.21 17.90
C LYS A 6 -3.81 -20.74 17.98
N SER A 7 -5.03 -20.46 18.47
CA SER A 7 -5.59 -19.10 18.50
C SER A 7 -5.22 -18.29 19.75
N THR A 8 -4.86 -18.93 20.86
CA THR A 8 -4.58 -18.24 22.14
C THR A 8 -3.19 -17.62 22.17
N GLY A 9 -2.18 -18.33 21.67
CA GLY A 9 -0.79 -17.86 21.71
C GLY A 9 -0.53 -16.60 20.90
N ASN A 10 -1.23 -16.40 19.77
CA ASN A 10 -1.09 -15.17 18.99
C ASN A 10 -1.74 -13.97 19.70
N SER A 11 -2.91 -14.18 20.31
CA SER A 11 -3.58 -13.16 21.11
C SER A 11 -2.73 -12.72 22.31
N ASP A 12 -2.07 -13.66 22.99
CA ASP A 12 -1.24 -13.36 24.15
C ASP A 12 0.01 -12.55 23.77
N ILE A 13 0.62 -12.84 22.61
CA ILE A 13 1.75 -12.07 22.09
C ILE A 13 1.33 -10.64 21.71
N VAL A 14 0.17 -10.51 21.05
CA VAL A 14 -0.38 -9.19 20.67
C VAL A 14 -0.67 -8.35 21.90
N GLN A 15 -1.34 -8.92 22.91
CA GLN A 15 -1.64 -8.23 24.16
C GLN A 15 -0.38 -7.82 24.91
N LYS A 16 0.62 -8.73 25.00
CA LYS A 16 1.90 -8.42 25.61
C LYS A 16 2.61 -7.27 24.90
N LYS A 17 2.57 -7.25 23.56
CA LYS A 17 3.21 -6.17 22.79
C LYS A 17 2.50 -4.83 22.95
N ILE A 18 1.18 -4.83 22.98
CA ILE A 18 0.38 -3.62 23.27
C ILE A 18 0.76 -3.09 24.66
N HIS A 19 0.83 -3.96 25.67
CA HIS A 19 1.19 -3.57 27.02
C HIS A 19 2.59 -2.93 27.09
N GLU A 20 3.59 -3.54 26.46
CA GLU A 20 4.95 -3.00 26.37
C GLU A 20 4.97 -1.60 25.73
N LEU A 21 4.21 -1.40 24.65
CA LEU A 21 4.14 -0.12 23.96
C LEU A 21 3.39 0.94 24.78
N ILE A 22 2.39 0.55 25.57
CA ILE A 22 1.72 1.44 26.53
C ILE A 22 2.71 1.87 27.62
N THR A 23 3.50 0.95 28.17
CA THR A 23 4.54 1.30 29.17
C THR A 23 5.54 2.33 28.62
N GLN A 24 5.95 2.22 27.36
CA GLN A 24 6.83 3.21 26.73
C GLN A 24 6.17 4.60 26.65
N ILE A 25 4.86 4.64 26.38
CA ILE A 25 4.08 5.88 26.39
C ILE A 25 4.00 6.44 27.81
N ASP A 26 3.73 5.61 28.82
CA ASP A 26 3.64 6.05 30.21
C ASP A 26 4.98 6.60 30.74
N GLU A 27 6.11 6.02 30.32
CA GLU A 27 7.45 6.50 30.66
C GLU A 27 7.81 7.82 29.98
N LYS A 28 7.33 8.05 28.75
CA LYS A 28 7.60 9.24 27.93
C LYS A 28 6.35 9.66 27.15
N PRO A 29 5.38 10.31 27.82
CA PRO A 29 4.08 10.66 27.22
C PRO A 29 4.15 11.85 26.26
N ASP A 30 5.28 12.55 26.20
CA ASP A 30 5.51 13.64 25.27
C ASP A 30 6.11 13.19 23.93
N SER A 31 6.52 11.92 23.82
CA SER A 31 7.19 11.34 22.65
C SER A 31 6.18 10.88 21.59
N SER A 32 6.11 11.62 20.47
CA SER A 32 5.33 11.25 19.29
C SER A 32 5.71 9.86 18.73
N GLU A 33 6.99 9.49 18.84
CA GLU A 33 7.52 8.21 18.38
C GLU A 33 6.86 7.01 19.11
N ASN A 34 6.56 7.14 20.40
CA ASN A 34 5.94 6.06 21.18
C ASN A 34 4.49 5.81 20.73
N TYR A 35 3.73 6.89 20.50
CA TYR A 35 2.38 6.78 19.95
C TYR A 35 2.39 6.23 18.52
N LEU A 36 3.35 6.62 17.70
CA LEU A 36 3.53 6.09 16.35
C LEU A 36 3.78 4.57 16.35
N LYS A 37 4.64 4.07 17.25
CA LYS A 37 4.91 2.62 17.38
C LYS A 37 3.63 1.84 17.70
N LEU A 38 2.84 2.32 18.67
CA LEU A 38 1.57 1.69 19.04
C LEU A 38 0.53 1.80 17.92
N ALA A 39 0.35 2.98 17.31
CA ALA A 39 -0.58 3.17 16.20
C ALA A 39 -0.25 2.26 15.02
N THR A 40 1.03 2.15 14.65
CA THR A 40 1.50 1.23 13.59
C THR A 40 1.21 -0.22 13.94
N PHE A 41 1.40 -0.61 15.19
CA PHE A 41 1.11 -1.97 15.64
C PHE A 41 -0.39 -2.26 15.56
N LEU A 42 -1.23 -1.36 16.08
CA LEU A 42 -2.69 -1.47 16.02
C LEU A 42 -3.20 -1.57 14.57
N ILE A 43 -2.64 -0.79 13.65
CA ILE A 43 -2.97 -0.86 12.22
C ILE A 43 -2.67 -2.25 11.64
N LYS A 44 -1.51 -2.83 11.97
CA LYS A 44 -1.13 -4.18 11.49
C LYS A 44 -2.05 -5.27 12.01
N GLU A 45 -2.55 -5.10 13.24
CA GLU A 45 -3.56 -5.98 13.85
C GLU A 45 -5.00 -5.68 13.36
N GLY A 46 -5.17 -4.80 12.37
CA GLY A 46 -6.48 -4.44 11.80
C GLY A 46 -7.30 -3.46 12.64
N SER A 47 -6.74 -2.94 13.74
CA SER A 47 -7.40 -2.02 14.68
C SER A 47 -7.14 -0.55 14.32
N SER A 48 -7.39 -0.17 13.06
CA SER A 48 -7.13 1.20 12.55
C SER A 48 -7.93 2.30 13.27
N ASP A 49 -9.14 1.99 13.77
CA ASP A 49 -9.96 2.91 14.56
C ASP A 49 -9.31 3.25 15.89
N GLN A 50 -8.77 2.25 16.59
CA GLN A 50 -8.06 2.45 17.85
C GLN A 50 -6.78 3.26 17.64
N ALA A 51 -6.04 3.00 16.55
CA ALA A 51 -4.86 3.77 16.18
C ALA A 51 -5.20 5.26 15.97
N THR A 52 -6.32 5.53 15.30
CA THR A 52 -6.78 6.90 15.04
C THR A 52 -7.13 7.64 16.34
N GLU A 53 -7.88 7.00 17.24
CA GLU A 53 -8.24 7.60 18.53
C GLU A 53 -7.04 7.80 19.44
N LEU A 54 -6.08 6.87 19.43
CA LEU A 54 -4.80 7.02 20.12
C LEU A 54 -4.06 8.27 19.64
N LEU A 55 -3.86 8.41 18.33
CA LEU A 55 -3.13 9.54 17.76
C LEU A 55 -3.82 10.88 18.02
N LYS A 56 -5.16 10.94 17.96
CA LYS A 56 -5.92 12.16 18.29
C LYS A 56 -5.71 12.59 19.74
N LYS A 57 -5.75 11.65 20.69
CA LYS A 57 -5.50 11.92 22.11
C LYS A 57 -4.04 12.33 22.34
N ALA A 58 -3.11 11.68 21.66
CA ALA A 58 -1.69 11.97 21.76
C ALA A 58 -1.34 13.41 21.36
N LYS A 59 -2.08 14.01 20.41
CA LYS A 59 -1.85 15.41 19.99
C LYS A 59 -1.94 16.44 21.12
N SER A 60 -2.69 16.19 22.20
CA SER A 60 -2.72 17.09 23.37
C SER A 60 -1.66 16.79 24.41
N LEU A 61 -0.89 15.70 24.25
CA LEU A 61 0.09 15.20 25.20
C LEU A 61 1.53 15.46 24.74
N VAL A 62 1.76 15.48 23.42
CA VAL A 62 3.09 15.67 22.85
C VAL A 62 3.47 17.15 22.69
N THR A 63 4.77 17.44 22.80
CA THR A 63 5.33 18.79 22.61
C THR A 63 5.24 19.28 21.16
N HIS A 64 5.22 18.35 20.20
CA HIS A 64 5.12 18.63 18.77
C HIS A 64 3.96 17.85 18.12
N PRO A 65 2.71 18.32 18.27
CA PRO A 65 1.52 17.62 17.78
C PRO A 65 1.50 17.36 16.27
N GLN A 66 2.19 18.20 15.50
CA GLN A 66 2.31 18.08 14.06
C GLN A 66 3.08 16.84 13.61
N ASP A 67 3.93 16.28 14.47
CA ASP A 67 4.71 15.07 14.15
C ASP A 67 3.80 13.85 13.94
N LEU A 68 2.59 13.88 14.51
CA LEU A 68 1.58 12.83 14.38
C LEU A 68 0.66 13.00 13.18
N ASP A 69 0.75 14.12 12.45
CA ASP A 69 -0.19 14.43 11.36
C ASP A 69 -0.08 13.44 10.20
N TYR A 70 1.14 13.06 9.84
CA TYR A 70 1.37 12.08 8.78
C TYR A 70 0.72 10.73 9.12
N ASP A 71 0.93 10.25 10.35
CA ASP A 71 0.42 8.96 10.79
C ASP A 71 -1.10 8.94 10.90
N LEU A 72 -1.69 10.06 11.37
CA LEU A 72 -3.13 10.23 11.39
C LEU A 72 -3.71 10.23 9.97
N ALA A 73 -3.04 10.85 9.01
CA ALA A 73 -3.45 10.80 7.61
C ALA A 73 -3.35 9.40 7.00
N VAL A 74 -2.33 8.62 7.36
CA VAL A 74 -2.21 7.21 6.96
C VAL A 74 -3.35 6.39 7.56
N CYS A 75 -3.68 6.59 8.84
CA CYS A 75 -4.82 5.90 9.47
C CYS A 75 -6.13 6.20 8.73
N TYR A 76 -6.42 7.48 8.44
CA TYR A 76 -7.59 7.85 7.67
C TYR A 76 -7.59 7.24 6.26
N TYR A 77 -6.44 7.17 5.59
CA TYR A 77 -6.34 6.51 4.30
C TYR A 77 -6.72 5.02 4.37
N LEU A 78 -6.24 4.31 5.40
CA LEU A 78 -6.52 2.88 5.59
C LEU A 78 -7.98 2.61 5.95
N GLN A 79 -8.64 3.54 6.63
CA GLN A 79 -10.08 3.53 6.91
C GLN A 79 -10.95 3.89 5.69
N GLY A 80 -10.34 4.31 4.57
CA GLY A 80 -11.07 4.81 3.40
C GLY A 80 -11.55 6.25 3.52
N GLU A 81 -11.17 6.96 4.58
CA GLU A 81 -11.51 8.35 4.89
C GLU A 81 -10.60 9.33 4.12
N PHE A 82 -10.58 9.18 2.79
CA PHE A 82 -9.62 9.84 1.89
C PHE A 82 -9.65 11.37 1.96
N LYS A 83 -10.83 11.97 2.19
CA LYS A 83 -10.96 13.42 2.34
C LYS A 83 -10.25 13.94 3.59
N LYS A 84 -10.39 13.24 4.73
CA LYS A 84 -9.72 13.58 5.99
C LYS A 84 -8.20 13.43 5.85
N ALA A 85 -7.76 12.33 5.23
CA ALA A 85 -6.35 12.10 4.92
C ALA A 85 -5.75 13.24 4.09
N LEU A 86 -6.39 13.65 2.99
CA LEU A 86 -5.91 14.75 2.15
C LEU A 86 -5.88 16.10 2.87
N ASN A 87 -6.89 16.39 3.70
CA ASN A 87 -6.93 17.64 4.45
C ASN A 87 -5.69 17.80 5.33
N ILE A 88 -5.31 16.73 6.04
CA ILE A 88 -4.12 16.72 6.89
C ILE A 88 -2.84 16.77 6.02
N LEU A 89 -2.72 15.91 5.01
CA LEU A 89 -1.53 15.87 4.15
C LEU A 89 -1.25 17.22 3.46
N ASN A 90 -2.27 18.03 3.17
CA ASN A 90 -2.10 19.34 2.56
C ASN A 90 -1.49 20.39 3.51
N GLN A 91 -1.51 20.14 4.82
CA GLN A 91 -0.90 20.99 5.85
C GLN A 91 0.55 20.61 6.13
N ILE A 92 0.97 19.39 5.74
CA ILE A 92 2.34 18.91 5.91
C ILE A 92 3.20 19.35 4.70
N PRO A 93 4.41 19.91 4.93
CA PRO A 93 5.36 20.19 3.85
C PRO A 93 5.60 18.96 2.97
N ASN A 94 5.70 19.17 1.66
CA ASN A 94 5.91 18.07 0.72
C ASN A 94 7.36 17.56 0.81
N ASP A 95 7.52 16.33 1.28
CA ASP A 95 8.67 15.47 1.05
C ASP A 95 8.25 14.22 0.26
N ASP A 96 9.19 13.32 -0.04
CA ASP A 96 8.90 12.11 -0.81
C ASP A 96 7.83 11.23 -0.14
N LEU A 97 7.78 11.19 1.20
CA LEU A 97 6.83 10.40 1.99
C LEU A 97 5.41 10.96 1.86
N VAL A 98 5.24 12.27 2.06
CA VAL A 98 3.95 12.98 1.92
C VAL A 98 3.47 12.95 0.47
N LEU A 99 4.37 13.12 -0.50
CA LEU A 99 4.05 13.05 -1.93
C LEU A 99 3.55 11.64 -2.31
N TYR A 100 4.21 10.59 -1.81
CA TYR A 100 3.77 9.21 -2.00
C TYR A 100 2.38 8.97 -1.39
N GLN A 101 2.13 9.44 -0.17
CA GLN A 101 0.84 9.27 0.48
C GLN A 101 -0.27 10.07 -0.22
N LYS A 102 0.00 11.30 -0.69
CA LYS A 102 -0.94 12.07 -1.53
C LYS A 102 -1.25 11.33 -2.83
N ALA A 103 -0.25 10.77 -3.50
CA ALA A 103 -0.44 9.98 -4.71
C ALA A 103 -1.37 8.77 -4.48
N LEU A 104 -1.14 8.02 -3.39
CA LEU A 104 -2.03 6.92 -2.99
C LEU A 104 -3.47 7.39 -2.78
N VAL A 105 -3.67 8.48 -2.06
CA VAL A 105 -5.03 8.97 -1.76
C VAL A 105 -5.72 9.46 -3.04
N PHE A 106 -5.04 10.24 -3.88
CA PHE A 106 -5.58 10.68 -5.18
C PHE A 106 -5.91 9.50 -6.10
N PHE A 107 -5.10 8.44 -6.06
CA PHE A 107 -5.35 7.23 -6.83
C PHE A 107 -6.63 6.52 -6.36
N LYS A 108 -6.82 6.38 -5.04
CA LYS A 108 -8.02 5.75 -4.46
C LYS A 108 -9.31 6.50 -4.74
N ILE A 109 -9.28 7.83 -4.78
CA ILE A 109 -10.46 8.64 -5.12
C ILE A 109 -10.69 8.78 -6.64
N GLY A 110 -9.89 8.10 -7.47
CA GLY A 110 -10.04 8.08 -8.92
C GLY A 110 -9.46 9.29 -9.67
N GLN A 111 -8.81 10.23 -8.97
CA GLN A 111 -8.12 11.38 -9.59
C GLN A 111 -6.72 10.99 -10.09
N LYS A 112 -6.70 10.06 -11.05
CA LYS A 112 -5.49 9.38 -11.55
C LYS A 112 -4.42 10.33 -12.07
N GLN A 113 -4.78 11.40 -12.78
CA GLN A 113 -3.83 12.38 -13.29
C GLN A 113 -3.11 13.14 -12.17
N LYS A 114 -3.85 13.52 -11.11
CA LYS A 114 -3.22 14.14 -9.93
C LYS A 114 -2.34 13.14 -9.19
N ALA A 115 -2.82 11.90 -9.02
CA ALA A 115 -2.04 10.84 -8.41
C ALA A 115 -0.69 10.65 -9.13
N LEU A 116 -0.73 10.63 -10.47
CA LEU A 116 0.46 10.53 -11.30
C LEU A 116 1.39 11.73 -11.11
N ALA A 117 0.86 12.95 -11.11
CA ALA A 117 1.67 14.16 -10.91
C ALA A 117 2.43 14.10 -9.58
N TYR A 118 1.76 13.77 -8.47
CA TYR A 118 2.41 13.58 -7.17
C TYR A 118 3.43 12.44 -7.19
N ALA A 119 3.08 11.28 -7.75
CA ALA A 119 4.00 10.14 -7.81
C ALA A 119 5.27 10.43 -8.62
N LEU A 120 5.17 11.23 -9.69
CA LEU A 120 6.31 11.63 -10.51
C LEU A 120 7.17 12.74 -9.85
N THR A 121 6.67 13.46 -8.86
CA THR A 121 7.49 14.44 -8.11
C THR A 121 8.41 13.80 -7.05
N ILE A 122 8.18 12.53 -6.70
CA ILE A 122 9.01 11.79 -5.74
C ILE A 122 10.43 11.65 -6.29
N LYS A 123 11.43 12.10 -5.51
CA LYS A 123 12.85 12.10 -5.88
C LYS A 123 13.46 10.71 -5.72
N GLN A 124 13.32 10.11 -4.55
CA GLN A 124 13.86 8.79 -4.25
C GLN A 124 12.81 7.71 -4.50
N ARG A 125 12.89 7.11 -5.69
CA ARG A 125 11.91 6.12 -6.14
C ARG A 125 12.40 4.70 -5.88
N ASP A 126 11.77 4.08 -4.90
CA ASP A 126 11.95 2.66 -4.55
C ASP A 126 10.99 1.74 -5.33
N ALA A 127 11.00 0.45 -5.00
CA ALA A 127 10.13 -0.53 -5.64
C ALA A 127 8.65 -0.19 -5.49
N LYS A 128 8.21 0.27 -4.31
CA LYS A 128 6.82 0.65 -4.03
C LYS A 128 6.38 1.85 -4.86
N THR A 129 7.26 2.83 -4.99
CA THR A 129 7.02 4.03 -5.80
C THR A 129 6.86 3.68 -7.27
N TRP A 130 7.75 2.84 -7.82
CA TRP A 130 7.64 2.38 -9.21
C TRP A 130 6.41 1.51 -9.46
N GLU A 131 6.03 0.68 -8.49
CA GLU A 131 4.79 -0.10 -8.54
C GLU A 131 3.57 0.83 -8.59
N LEU A 132 3.51 1.84 -7.72
CA LEU A 132 2.42 2.83 -7.70
C LEU A 132 2.33 3.60 -9.03
N ILE A 133 3.45 4.07 -9.57
CA ILE A 133 3.48 4.76 -10.87
C ILE A 133 2.97 3.83 -11.98
N GLY A 134 3.40 2.56 -11.98
CA GLY A 134 2.92 1.56 -12.93
C GLY A 134 1.41 1.32 -12.83
N ASP A 135 0.90 1.16 -11.61
CA ASP A 135 -0.53 0.96 -11.33
C ASP A 135 -1.36 2.17 -11.81
N ILE A 136 -0.87 3.39 -11.60
CA ILE A 136 -1.53 4.61 -12.06
C ILE A 136 -1.56 4.66 -13.60
N TRP A 137 -0.43 4.42 -14.28
CA TRP A 137 -0.38 4.38 -15.74
C TRP A 137 -1.30 3.32 -16.34
N LEU A 138 -1.29 2.11 -15.76
CA LEU A 138 -2.17 1.02 -16.20
C LEU A 138 -3.64 1.43 -16.08
N SER A 139 -4.00 2.10 -14.98
CA SER A 139 -5.35 2.59 -14.77
C SER A 139 -5.77 3.71 -15.74
N LEU A 140 -4.81 4.43 -16.33
CA LEU A 140 -5.01 5.43 -17.36
C LEU A 140 -5.07 4.82 -18.78
N GLY A 141 -4.82 3.52 -18.91
CA GLY A 141 -4.75 2.82 -20.20
C GLY A 141 -3.37 2.88 -20.88
N GLU A 142 -2.39 3.48 -20.22
CA GLU A 142 -1.04 3.70 -20.74
C GLU A 142 -0.14 2.49 -20.47
N ILE A 143 -0.39 1.39 -21.21
CA ILE A 143 0.22 0.08 -20.98
C ILE A 143 1.75 0.11 -21.08
N ASN A 144 2.31 0.87 -22.03
CA ASN A 144 3.75 0.94 -22.25
C ASN A 144 4.48 1.63 -21.09
N GLN A 145 3.91 2.74 -20.59
CA GLN A 145 4.44 3.48 -19.45
C GLN A 145 4.30 2.66 -18.17
N ALA A 146 3.22 1.91 -18.02
CA ALA A 146 3.04 0.97 -16.93
C ALA A 146 4.13 -0.11 -16.93
N GLU A 147 4.33 -0.80 -18.05
CA GLU A 147 5.37 -1.83 -18.20
C GLU A 147 6.77 -1.26 -17.90
N SER A 148 7.10 -0.10 -18.47
CA SER A 148 8.37 0.58 -18.23
C SER A 148 8.58 0.86 -16.74
N SER A 149 7.54 1.30 -16.03
CA SER A 149 7.60 1.58 -14.59
C SER A 149 7.84 0.31 -13.78
N TYR A 150 7.10 -0.77 -14.05
CA TYR A 150 7.31 -2.06 -13.38
C TYR A 150 8.69 -2.65 -13.68
N LYS A 151 9.22 -2.48 -14.91
CA LYS A 151 10.56 -2.96 -15.29
C LYS A 151 11.69 -2.24 -14.56
N LYS A 152 11.48 -1.01 -14.06
CA LYS A 152 12.45 -0.29 -13.20
C LYS A 152 12.62 -0.91 -11.82
N ILE A 153 11.67 -1.74 -11.37
CA ILE A 153 11.82 -2.52 -10.14
C ILE A 153 12.85 -3.62 -10.38
N ARG A 154 13.90 -3.66 -9.55
CA ARG A 154 14.96 -4.68 -9.60
C ARG A 154 14.33 -6.07 -9.48
N LYS A 155 14.84 -7.06 -10.22
CA LYS A 155 14.20 -8.38 -10.34
C LYS A 155 13.98 -9.06 -8.99
N GLU A 156 14.90 -8.86 -8.05
CA GLU A 156 14.91 -9.41 -6.69
C GLU A 156 13.87 -8.74 -5.79
N GLN A 157 13.44 -7.53 -6.14
CA GLN A 157 12.43 -6.74 -5.40
C GLN A 157 11.02 -6.89 -6.00
N ARG A 158 10.87 -7.60 -7.11
CA ARG A 158 9.55 -7.80 -7.75
C ARG A 158 8.71 -8.74 -6.91
N THR A 159 7.55 -8.26 -6.50
CA THR A 159 6.54 -9.06 -5.82
C THR A 159 5.76 -9.92 -6.83
N ALA A 160 4.97 -10.87 -6.31
CA ALA A 160 4.08 -11.67 -7.16
C ALA A 160 3.11 -10.77 -7.93
N LYS A 161 2.60 -9.70 -7.28
CA LYS A 161 1.77 -8.68 -7.92
C LYS A 161 2.50 -7.97 -9.06
N VAL A 162 3.73 -7.49 -8.85
CA VAL A 162 4.51 -6.82 -9.90
C VAL A 162 4.78 -7.74 -11.09
N ASN A 163 5.15 -9.00 -10.83
CA ASN A 163 5.30 -10.00 -11.89
C ASN A 163 3.97 -10.24 -12.62
N PHE A 164 2.84 -10.30 -11.92
CA PHE A 164 1.53 -10.41 -12.57
C PHE A 164 1.25 -9.19 -13.46
N MET A 165 1.51 -7.97 -12.99
CA MET A 165 1.30 -6.75 -13.77
C MET A 165 2.21 -6.68 -15.01
N LEU A 166 3.46 -7.17 -14.91
CA LEU A 166 4.32 -7.35 -16.07
C LEU A 166 3.75 -8.38 -17.06
N GLY A 167 3.17 -9.47 -16.57
CA GLY A 167 2.43 -10.42 -17.39
C GLY A 167 1.28 -9.75 -18.16
N ILE A 168 0.44 -8.96 -17.47
CA ILE A 168 -0.68 -8.23 -18.07
C ILE A 168 -0.21 -7.24 -19.13
N THR A 169 0.79 -6.43 -18.81
CA THR A 169 1.27 -5.36 -19.70
C THR A 169 2.00 -5.91 -20.93
N SER A 170 2.81 -6.95 -20.77
CA SER A 170 3.50 -7.61 -21.90
C SER A 170 2.60 -8.52 -22.73
N LEU A 171 1.42 -8.94 -22.24
CA LEU A 171 0.54 -9.93 -22.90
C LEU A 171 0.19 -9.53 -24.33
N THR A 172 0.08 -8.23 -24.58
CA THR A 172 -0.25 -7.74 -25.91
C THR A 172 0.93 -7.80 -26.88
N GLN A 173 2.15 -7.58 -26.42
CA GLN A 173 3.31 -7.47 -27.30
C GLN A 173 4.06 -8.79 -27.45
N ASN A 174 4.18 -9.54 -26.35
CA ASN A 174 4.96 -10.77 -26.29
C ASN A 174 4.33 -11.79 -25.34
N ARG A 175 3.59 -12.74 -25.91
CA ARG A 175 2.89 -13.78 -25.14
C ARG A 175 3.84 -14.66 -24.34
N LEU A 176 4.98 -15.03 -24.92
CA LEU A 176 5.96 -15.90 -24.25
C LEU A 176 6.59 -15.18 -23.06
N GLU A 177 6.85 -13.87 -23.16
CA GLU A 177 7.34 -13.07 -22.04
C GLU A 177 6.27 -12.93 -20.94
N ALA A 178 5.01 -12.67 -21.33
CA ALA A 178 3.91 -12.58 -20.39
C ALA A 178 3.68 -13.88 -19.61
N GLU A 179 3.71 -15.03 -20.28
CA GLU A 179 3.57 -16.35 -19.64
C GLU A 179 4.71 -16.62 -18.65
N LYS A 180 5.95 -16.20 -18.95
CA LYS A 180 7.07 -16.27 -18.00
C LYS A 180 6.82 -15.43 -16.75
N TYR A 181 6.26 -14.23 -16.89
CA TYR A 181 5.94 -13.37 -15.74
C TYR A 181 4.79 -13.93 -14.91
N PHE A 182 3.73 -14.44 -15.54
CA PHE A 182 2.63 -15.11 -14.83
C PHE A 182 3.11 -16.36 -14.07
N ALA A 183 3.97 -17.17 -14.68
CA ALA A 183 4.56 -18.33 -14.01
C ALA A 183 5.38 -17.92 -12.78
N LYS A 184 6.19 -16.86 -12.87
CA LYS A 184 6.94 -16.30 -11.72
C LYS A 184 6.00 -15.81 -10.62
N ALA A 185 4.98 -15.05 -10.98
CA ALA A 185 4.00 -14.53 -10.02
C ALA A 185 3.30 -15.67 -9.25
N LYS A 186 2.82 -16.69 -9.97
CA LYS A 186 2.16 -17.86 -9.38
C LYS A 186 3.11 -18.69 -8.51
N ALA A 187 4.36 -18.86 -8.91
CA ALA A 187 5.35 -19.59 -8.11
C ALA A 187 5.75 -18.83 -6.83
N GLN A 188 5.80 -17.50 -6.87
CA GLN A 188 6.17 -16.66 -5.73
C GLN A 188 5.06 -16.56 -4.68
N ASP A 189 3.82 -16.34 -5.12
CA ASP A 189 2.65 -16.33 -4.22
C ASP A 189 1.38 -16.73 -5.00
N PRO A 190 0.95 -18.00 -4.90
CA PRO A 190 -0.25 -18.48 -5.58
C PRO A 190 -1.54 -17.77 -5.16
N LYS A 191 -1.61 -17.29 -3.90
CA LYS A 191 -2.80 -16.62 -3.37
C LYS A 191 -2.93 -15.22 -3.95
N VAL A 192 -1.84 -14.46 -3.95
CA VAL A 192 -1.79 -13.14 -4.60
C VAL A 192 -2.04 -13.26 -6.10
N PHE A 193 -1.46 -14.27 -6.75
CA PHE A 193 -1.74 -14.53 -8.17
C PHE A 193 -3.23 -14.72 -8.43
N ALA A 194 -3.90 -15.60 -7.67
CA ALA A 194 -5.33 -15.86 -7.84
C ALA A 194 -6.19 -14.60 -7.58
N GLN A 195 -5.81 -13.78 -6.60
CA GLN A 195 -6.49 -12.51 -6.31
C GLN A 195 -6.38 -11.51 -7.47
N GLU A 196 -5.18 -11.34 -8.03
CA GLU A 196 -4.97 -10.45 -9.18
C GLU A 196 -5.64 -11.01 -10.44
N GLU A 197 -5.58 -12.32 -10.67
CA GLU A 197 -6.28 -12.98 -11.78
C GLU A 197 -7.79 -12.73 -11.73
N GLN A 198 -8.40 -12.88 -10.56
CA GLN A 198 -9.81 -12.57 -10.36
C GLN A 198 -10.11 -11.09 -10.64
N LYS A 199 -9.27 -10.18 -10.14
CA LYS A 199 -9.42 -8.73 -10.34
C LYS A 199 -9.34 -8.31 -11.81
N TYR A 200 -8.49 -8.96 -12.61
CA TYR A 200 -8.27 -8.64 -14.02
C TYR A 200 -8.94 -9.61 -15.00
N ALA A 201 -9.78 -10.53 -14.53
CA ALA A 201 -10.40 -11.59 -15.34
C ALA A 201 -11.11 -11.05 -16.59
N SER A 202 -11.89 -9.98 -16.44
CA SER A 202 -12.62 -9.34 -17.55
C SER A 202 -11.67 -8.77 -18.60
N ALA A 203 -10.60 -8.10 -18.17
CA ALA A 203 -9.59 -7.54 -19.07
C ALA A 203 -8.83 -8.65 -19.82
N LEU A 204 -8.42 -9.70 -19.11
CA LEU A 204 -7.76 -10.87 -19.69
C LEU A 204 -8.63 -11.55 -20.75
N LYS A 205 -9.92 -11.72 -20.48
CA LYS A 205 -10.87 -12.31 -21.44
C LYS A 205 -11.00 -11.46 -22.70
N LEU A 206 -11.10 -10.13 -22.55
CA LEU A 206 -11.19 -9.21 -23.69
C LEU A 206 -9.93 -9.22 -24.55
N ILE A 207 -8.74 -9.16 -23.93
CA ILE A 207 -7.45 -9.20 -24.63
C ILE A 207 -7.30 -10.51 -25.41
N THR A 208 -7.68 -11.63 -24.80
CA THR A 208 -7.60 -12.95 -25.43
C THR A 208 -8.60 -13.10 -26.58
N ASN A 209 -9.83 -12.60 -26.43
CA ASN A 209 -10.88 -12.70 -27.45
C ASN A 209 -10.65 -11.77 -28.65
N ALA A 210 -10.18 -10.54 -28.42
CA ALA A 210 -9.87 -9.59 -29.48
C ALA A 210 -8.77 -10.12 -30.44
N ARG A 211 -7.97 -11.08 -29.98
CA ARG A 211 -6.89 -11.70 -30.76
C ARG A 211 -7.28 -12.95 -31.50
N LYS A 212 -8.27 -13.72 -31.04
CA LYS A 212 -8.79 -14.89 -31.78
C LYS A 212 -9.53 -14.51 -33.08
N LYS A 213 -9.88 -13.23 -33.24
CA LYS A 213 -10.56 -12.67 -34.41
C LYS A 213 -9.62 -12.05 -35.46
N LYS A 214 -8.30 -12.08 -35.21
CA LYS A 214 -7.26 -11.67 -36.16
C LYS A 214 -6.50 -12.91 -36.60
#